data_AF-A0A2R6N1H6-F1
#
_entry.id   AF-A0A2R6N1H6-F1
#
_cell.length_a   1.000
_cell.length_b   1.000
_cell.length_c   1.000
_cell.angle_alpha   90.00
_cell.angle_beta   90.00
_cell.angle_gamma   90.00
#
_symmetry.space_group_name_H-M   'P 1'
#
loop_
_entity.id
_entity.type
_entity.pdbx_description
1 polymer ?
#
loop_
_entity_poly.entity_id
_entity_poly.type
_entity_poly.pdbx_seq_one_letter_code
_entity_poly.pdbx_strand_id
1 'polypeptide(L)'
;RARAVRALNRLESVWYPRDPGWNAGLCRRVRERVDVPVLCEGGLREREHCDRLLGEGGEQACDAVGMGRPFYAEPRLGVRLLDGGDALCASCNNCTVPQAVGEPGRCRTPSVVRERSRLEEDGAYERENRATAGDGK
;
A
#
# COMPACT_ATOMS: atom_id res chain seq x y z
N ARG A 1 26.32 9.19 12.87
CA ARG A 1 24.98 8.79 13.39
C ARG A 1 24.01 8.47 12.25
N ALA A 2 23.59 9.44 11.41
CA ALA A 2 22.64 9.19 10.32
C ALA A 2 23.05 8.10 9.30
N ARG A 3 24.33 8.05 8.90
CA ARG A 3 24.85 7.00 7.99
C ARG A 3 24.78 5.60 8.59
N ALA A 4 25.04 5.47 9.89
CA ALA A 4 24.96 4.19 10.61
C ALA A 4 23.50 3.71 10.72
N VAL A 5 22.57 4.62 11.07
CA VAL A 5 21.12 4.31 11.10
C VAL A 5 20.62 3.86 9.73
N ARG A 6 21.05 4.53 8.66
CA ARG A 6 20.70 4.14 7.28
C ARG A 6 21.25 2.75 6.92
N ALA A 7 22.49 2.46 7.30
CA ALA A 7 23.12 1.16 7.03
C ALA A 7 22.41 0.02 7.79
N LEU A 8 22.06 0.25 9.06
CA LEU A 8 21.34 -0.72 9.89
C LEU A 8 19.92 -0.97 9.36
N ASN A 9 19.18 0.08 8.99
CA ASN A 9 17.86 -0.08 8.34
C ASN A 9 17.96 -0.87 7.02
N ARG A 10 19.02 -0.63 6.25
CA ARG A 10 19.24 -1.38 5.00
C ARG A 10 19.54 -2.85 5.28
N LEU A 11 20.38 -3.15 6.27
CA LEU A 11 20.68 -4.52 6.69
C LEU A 11 19.42 -5.25 7.18
N GLU A 12 18.64 -4.62 8.04
CA GLU A 12 17.35 -5.14 8.53
C GLU A 12 16.40 -5.47 7.36
N SER A 13 16.32 -4.61 6.34
CA SER A 13 15.45 -4.82 5.18
C SER A 13 15.80 -6.05 4.31
N VAL A 14 16.97 -6.65 4.50
CA VAL A 14 17.39 -7.89 3.80
C VAL A 14 16.72 -9.13 4.41
N TRP A 15 16.34 -9.06 5.69
CA TRP A 15 15.81 -10.22 6.42
C TRP A 15 14.31 -10.45 6.24
N TYR A 16 13.59 -9.49 5.66
CA TYR A 16 12.15 -9.58 5.51
C TYR A 16 11.76 -9.97 4.08
N PRO A 17 10.79 -10.89 3.91
CA PRO A 17 10.22 -11.19 2.60
C PRO A 17 9.76 -9.89 1.95
N ARG A 18 10.20 -9.66 0.71
CA ARG A 18 9.76 -8.50 -0.07
C ARG A 18 8.51 -8.80 -0.88
N ASP A 19 8.12 -10.07 -0.94
CA ASP A 19 6.94 -10.49 -1.69
C ASP A 19 5.68 -9.90 -1.07
N PRO A 20 4.88 -9.16 -1.83
CA PRO A 20 3.63 -8.60 -1.36
C PRO A 20 2.67 -9.71 -0.89
N GLY A 21 1.92 -9.43 0.17
CA GLY A 21 0.97 -10.37 0.76
C GLY A 21 1.61 -11.45 1.64
N TRP A 22 2.79 -11.23 2.22
CA TRP A 22 3.47 -12.24 3.06
C TRP A 22 2.63 -12.76 4.24
N ASN A 23 1.60 -12.02 4.69
CA ASN A 23 0.67 -12.43 5.73
C ASN A 23 -0.52 -13.26 5.22
N ALA A 24 -0.65 -13.52 3.92
CA ALA A 24 -1.80 -14.17 3.31
C ALA A 24 -2.13 -15.53 3.95
N GLY A 25 -1.13 -16.39 4.10
CA GLY A 25 -1.31 -17.72 4.70
C GLY A 25 -1.73 -17.65 6.17
N LEU A 26 -1.30 -16.64 6.92
CA LEU A 26 -1.77 -16.40 8.29
C LEU A 26 -3.21 -15.91 8.29
N CYS A 27 -3.54 -14.91 7.47
CA CYS A 27 -4.89 -14.35 7.38
C CYS A 27 -5.92 -15.42 6.99
N ARG A 28 -5.60 -16.29 6.03
CA ARG A 28 -6.47 -17.41 5.64
C ARG A 28 -6.81 -18.30 6.83
N ARG A 29 -5.79 -18.74 7.59
CA ARG A 29 -6.00 -19.59 8.77
C ARG A 29 -6.82 -18.91 9.86
N VAL A 30 -6.67 -17.60 10.04
CA VAL A 30 -7.48 -16.82 10.98
C VAL A 30 -8.92 -16.76 10.51
N ARG A 31 -9.15 -16.38 9.25
CA ARG A 31 -10.48 -16.28 8.62
C ARG A 31 -11.27 -17.59 8.71
N GLU A 32 -10.62 -18.73 8.54
CA GLU A 32 -11.24 -20.06 8.70
C GLU A 32 -11.77 -20.36 10.12
N ARG A 33 -11.40 -19.56 11.12
CA ARG A 33 -11.65 -19.82 12.55
C ARG A 33 -12.46 -18.74 13.26
N VAL A 34 -12.80 -17.66 12.58
CA VAL A 34 -13.50 -16.52 13.17
C VAL A 34 -14.67 -16.09 12.30
N ASP A 35 -15.75 -15.64 12.92
CA ASP A 35 -16.94 -15.16 12.22
C ASP A 35 -16.88 -13.66 11.88
N VAL A 36 -15.80 -12.97 12.25
CA VAL A 36 -15.60 -11.53 12.00
C VAL A 36 -14.71 -11.30 10.76
N PRO A 37 -14.87 -10.18 10.02
CA PRO A 37 -14.04 -9.91 8.85
C PRO A 37 -12.54 -9.81 9.18
N VAL A 38 -11.70 -10.41 8.34
CA VAL A 38 -10.24 -10.37 8.45
C VAL A 38 -9.66 -9.40 7.42
N LEU A 39 -8.90 -8.40 7.88
CA LEU A 39 -8.18 -7.45 7.05
C LEU A 39 -6.70 -7.86 6.93
N CYS A 40 -6.22 -8.12 5.71
CA CYS A 40 -4.83 -8.45 5.44
C CYS A 40 -4.00 -7.21 5.08
N GLU A 41 -2.94 -7.00 5.83
CA GLU A 41 -1.86 -6.05 5.54
C GLU A 41 -0.59 -6.83 5.24
N GLY A 42 0.26 -6.34 4.34
CA GLY A 42 1.50 -7.06 4.03
C GLY A 42 2.24 -6.56 2.80
N GLY A 43 2.61 -5.28 2.78
CA GLY A 43 3.43 -4.74 1.68
C GLY A 43 2.74 -4.69 0.32
N LEU A 44 1.41 -4.60 0.31
CA LEU A 44 0.62 -4.39 -0.89
C LEU A 44 0.92 -3.02 -1.50
N ARG A 45 1.04 -2.98 -2.84
CA ARG A 45 1.39 -1.79 -3.64
C ARG A 45 0.69 -1.71 -4.98
N GLU A 46 0.06 -2.80 -5.39
CA GLU A 46 -0.49 -2.99 -6.72
C GLU A 46 -1.89 -3.57 -6.57
N ARG A 47 -2.77 -3.23 -7.50
CA ARG A 47 -4.17 -3.66 -7.45
C ARG A 47 -4.31 -5.18 -7.62
N GLU A 48 -3.53 -5.75 -8.53
CA GLU A 48 -3.53 -7.19 -8.81
C GLU A 48 -3.24 -8.02 -7.54
N HIS A 49 -2.25 -7.59 -6.74
CA HIS A 49 -1.93 -8.23 -5.47
C HIS A 49 -3.09 -8.17 -4.47
N CYS A 50 -3.85 -7.07 -4.46
CA CYS A 50 -5.03 -6.92 -3.62
C CYS A 50 -6.12 -7.90 -4.05
N ASP A 51 -6.44 -7.94 -5.35
CA ASP A 51 -7.51 -8.77 -5.88
C ASP A 51 -7.23 -10.26 -5.67
N ARG A 52 -5.98 -10.70 -5.85
CA ARG A 52 -5.58 -12.09 -5.55
C ARG A 52 -5.81 -12.46 -4.08
N LEU A 53 -5.52 -11.57 -3.13
CA LEU A 53 -5.78 -11.82 -1.70
C LEU A 53 -7.27 -11.87 -1.37
N LEU A 54 -8.08 -11.13 -2.12
CA LEU A 54 -9.54 -11.12 -2.01
C LEU A 54 -10.21 -12.32 -2.71
N GLY A 55 -9.42 -13.19 -3.35
CA GLY A 55 -9.89 -14.45 -3.94
C GLY A 55 -9.94 -14.46 -5.47
N GLU A 56 -9.44 -13.43 -6.15
CA GLU A 56 -9.31 -13.50 -7.61
C GLU A 56 -8.31 -14.58 -8.01
N GLY A 57 -8.77 -15.53 -8.82
CA GLY A 57 -7.94 -16.62 -9.34
C GLY A 57 -7.59 -17.73 -8.34
N GLY A 58 -8.18 -17.77 -7.14
CA GLY A 58 -7.86 -18.84 -6.18
C GLY A 58 -8.57 -18.74 -4.82
N GLU A 59 -7.90 -19.26 -3.78
CA GLU A 59 -8.42 -19.22 -2.42
C GLU A 59 -8.35 -17.80 -1.83
N GLN A 60 -9.48 -17.31 -1.33
CA GLN A 60 -9.57 -16.04 -0.62
C GLN A 60 -8.79 -16.09 0.70
N ALA A 61 -7.81 -15.20 0.86
CA ALA A 61 -7.00 -15.09 2.07
C ALA A 61 -7.61 -14.17 3.14
N CYS A 62 -8.40 -13.18 2.73
CA CYS A 62 -8.97 -12.16 3.62
C CYS A 62 -10.23 -11.52 3.04
N ASP A 63 -11.01 -10.83 3.88
CA ASP A 63 -12.24 -10.14 3.50
C ASP A 63 -12.00 -8.67 3.13
N ALA A 64 -10.89 -8.11 3.62
CA ALA A 64 -10.41 -6.80 3.23
C ALA A 64 -8.88 -6.82 3.09
N VAL A 65 -8.35 -5.92 2.27
CA VAL A 65 -6.93 -5.62 2.24
C VAL A 65 -6.69 -4.21 2.73
N GLY A 66 -5.51 -3.99 3.31
CA GLY A 66 -5.10 -2.66 3.72
C GLY A 66 -3.70 -2.31 3.26
N MET A 67 -3.42 -1.01 3.34
CA MET A 67 -2.11 -0.44 3.06
C MET A 67 -1.81 0.65 4.08
N GLY A 68 -0.65 0.59 4.73
CA GLY A 68 -0.15 1.71 5.54
C GLY A 68 0.76 2.67 4.76
N ARG A 69 2.02 2.25 4.58
CA ARG A 69 3.09 3.06 3.95
C ARG A 69 2.76 3.60 2.55
N PRO A 70 2.03 2.87 1.67
CA PRO A 70 1.54 3.42 0.40
C PRO A 70 0.78 4.74 0.54
N PHE A 71 -0.14 4.86 1.51
CA PHE A 71 -0.88 6.11 1.72
C PHE A 71 -0.04 7.23 2.37
N TYR A 72 1.08 6.90 3.04
CA TYR A 72 2.05 7.93 3.43
C TYR A 72 2.82 8.51 2.23
N ALA A 73 3.07 7.68 1.22
CA ALA A 73 3.71 8.09 -0.03
C ALA A 73 2.75 8.89 -0.91
N GLU A 74 1.50 8.46 -0.97
CA GLU A 74 0.51 8.94 -1.92
C GLU A 74 -0.89 8.95 -1.26
N PRO A 75 -1.29 10.06 -0.61
CA PRO A 75 -2.56 10.11 0.13
C PRO A 75 -3.80 9.87 -0.74
N ARG A 76 -3.74 10.23 -2.03
CA ARG A 76 -4.81 10.04 -3.01
C ARG A 76 -4.65 8.76 -3.86
N LEU A 77 -3.82 7.82 -3.42
CA LEU A 77 -3.51 6.56 -4.12
C LEU A 77 -4.77 5.81 -4.57
N GLY A 78 -5.85 5.85 -3.80
CA GLY A 78 -7.10 5.15 -4.13
C GLY A 78 -7.68 5.53 -5.50
N VAL A 79 -7.40 6.73 -6.03
CA VAL A 79 -7.80 7.08 -7.40
C VAL A 79 -7.02 6.25 -8.41
N ARG A 80 -5.69 6.39 -8.40
CA ARG A 80 -4.79 5.72 -9.34
C ARG A 80 -4.84 4.19 -9.19
N LEU A 81 -4.88 3.67 -7.97
CA LEU A 81 -4.91 2.23 -7.70
C LEU A 81 -6.14 1.55 -8.32
N LEU A 82 -7.30 2.21 -8.28
CA LEU A 82 -8.51 1.67 -8.88
C LEU A 82 -8.49 1.75 -10.42
N ASP A 83 -7.68 2.64 -10.98
CA ASP A 83 -7.46 2.79 -12.43
C ASP A 83 -6.22 2.00 -12.91
N GLY A 84 -5.70 1.08 -12.10
CA GLY A 84 -4.59 0.18 -12.45
C GLY A 84 -3.18 0.76 -12.24
N GLY A 85 -3.07 1.91 -11.59
CA GLY A 85 -1.79 2.51 -11.20
C GLY A 85 -1.19 1.91 -9.94
N ASP A 86 0.14 1.82 -9.90
CA ASP A 86 0.87 1.32 -8.74
C ASP A 86 1.21 2.42 -7.72
N ALA A 87 1.37 2.00 -6.47
CA ALA A 87 1.76 2.87 -5.37
C ALA A 87 3.21 3.35 -5.49
N LEU A 88 3.44 4.65 -5.26
CA LEU A 88 4.79 5.23 -5.25
C LEU A 88 5.72 4.74 -4.11
N CYS A 89 5.20 4.00 -3.13
CA CYS A 89 5.96 3.60 -1.95
C CYS A 89 7.09 2.60 -2.28
N ALA A 90 8.33 3.07 -2.27
CA ALA A 90 9.54 2.26 -2.53
C ALA A 90 9.94 1.26 -1.41
N SER A 91 9.09 0.99 -0.41
CA SER A 91 9.38 0.10 0.74
C SER A 91 10.65 0.44 1.55
N CYS A 92 11.14 1.68 1.46
CA CYS A 92 12.46 2.06 2.00
C CYS A 92 12.55 2.25 3.53
N ASN A 93 11.44 2.14 4.27
CA ASN A 93 11.35 2.37 5.72
C ASN A 93 11.82 3.74 6.24
N ASN A 94 12.06 4.72 5.38
CA ASN A 94 12.38 6.10 5.81
C ASN A 94 11.27 6.76 6.65
N CYS A 95 10.05 6.22 6.62
CA CYS A 95 8.95 6.61 7.50
C CYS A 95 8.98 5.93 8.87
N THR A 96 9.51 4.71 8.97
CA THR A 96 9.37 3.83 10.14
C THR A 96 10.11 4.35 11.36
N VAL A 97 11.41 4.67 11.24
CA VAL A 97 12.20 5.14 12.39
C VAL A 97 11.66 6.45 12.97
N PRO A 98 11.37 7.50 12.16
CA PRO A 98 10.73 8.71 12.67
C PRO A 98 9.39 8.44 13.36
N GLN A 99 8.55 7.59 12.76
CA GLN A 99 7.24 7.24 13.32
C GLN A 99 7.38 6.54 14.69
N ALA A 100 8.36 5.64 14.83
CA ALA A 100 8.64 4.94 16.08
C ALA A 100 9.08 5.88 17.22
N VAL A 101 9.61 7.07 16.89
CA VAL A 101 10.00 8.09 17.87
C VAL A 101 8.98 9.23 18.02
N GLY A 102 7.73 9.00 17.58
CA GLY A 102 6.60 9.90 17.81
C GLY A 102 6.30 10.89 16.69
N GLU A 103 7.04 10.85 15.58
CA GLU A 103 6.73 11.72 14.45
C GLU A 103 5.50 11.24 13.65
N PRO A 104 4.76 12.15 12.98
CA PRO A 104 3.66 11.76 12.12
C PRO A 104 4.05 10.80 10.99
N GLY A 105 3.12 9.92 10.63
CA GLY A 105 3.21 9.04 9.47
C GLY A 105 3.20 9.83 8.17
N ARG A 106 4.37 9.98 7.55
CA ARG A 106 4.56 10.67 6.27
C ARG A 106 5.72 10.07 5.49
N CYS A 107 5.65 10.10 4.17
CA CYS A 107 6.80 9.79 3.34
C CYS A 107 7.88 10.85 3.51
N ARG A 108 9.12 10.39 3.67
CA ARG A 108 10.31 11.23 3.85
C ARG A 108 11.35 11.01 2.75
N THR A 109 10.97 10.27 1.70
CA THR A 109 11.87 9.92 0.59
C THR A 109 11.72 10.97 -0.51
N PRO A 110 12.75 11.80 -0.78
CA PRO A 110 12.61 12.95 -1.67
C PRO A 110 12.20 12.60 -3.10
N SER A 111 12.67 11.47 -3.65
CA SER A 111 12.28 11.02 -5.00
C SER A 111 10.78 10.69 -5.07
N VAL A 112 10.25 9.99 -4.07
CA VAL A 112 8.82 9.65 -3.97
C VAL A 112 7.96 10.90 -3.82
N VAL A 113 8.39 11.84 -2.97
CA VAL A 113 7.65 13.10 -2.77
C VAL A 113 7.62 13.94 -4.05
N ARG A 114 8.75 14.03 -4.77
CA ARG A 114 8.80 14.73 -6.06
C ARG A 114 7.91 14.08 -7.11
N GLU A 115 7.91 12.76 -7.19
CA GLU A 115 7.09 12.04 -8.15
C GLU A 115 5.59 12.21 -7.86
N ARG A 116 5.19 12.16 -6.59
CA ARG A 116 3.82 12.48 -6.18
C ARG A 116 3.42 13.90 -6.62
N SER A 117 4.31 14.88 -6.44
CA SER A 117 4.03 16.26 -6.88
C SER A 117 3.84 16.36 -8.39
N ARG A 118 4.63 15.64 -9.20
CA ARG A 118 4.42 15.59 -10.66
C ARG A 118 3.06 15.00 -11.03
N LEU A 119 2.68 13.87 -10.42
CA LEU A 119 1.36 13.27 -10.64
C LEU A 119 0.22 14.21 -10.27
N GLU A 120 0.40 15.01 -9.22
CA GLU A 120 -0.57 16.02 -8.81
C GLU A 120 -0.66 17.17 -9.81
N GLU A 121 0.48 17.68 -10.30
CA GLU A 121 0.55 18.70 -11.36
C GLU A 121 -0.04 18.21 -12.69
N ASP A 122 0.12 16.91 -13.01
CA ASP A 122 -0.41 16.25 -14.20
C ASP A 122 -1.90 15.87 -14.06
N GLY A 123 -2.55 16.19 -12.94
CA GLY A 123 -3.98 15.90 -12.72
C GLY A 123 -4.29 14.42 -12.49
N ALA A 124 -3.31 13.56 -12.17
CA ALA A 124 -3.48 12.11 -12.06
C ALA A 124 -4.41 11.66 -10.91
N TYR A 125 -4.89 12.59 -10.08
CA TYR A 125 -5.83 12.33 -8.98
C TYR A 125 -7.20 12.97 -9.20
N GLU A 126 -7.40 13.65 -10.32
CA GLU A 126 -8.67 14.22 -10.70
C GLU A 126 -9.54 13.12 -11.29
N ARG A 127 -10.75 12.96 -10.76
CA ARG A 127 -11.76 12.11 -11.38
C ARG A 127 -12.61 13.01 -12.24
N GLU A 128 -12.65 12.77 -13.55
CA GLU A 128 -13.74 13.30 -14.36
C GLU A 128 -15.04 12.86 -13.70
N ASN A 129 -15.94 13.83 -13.49
CA ASN A 129 -17.18 13.64 -12.77
C ASN A 129 -18.02 12.61 -13.53
N ARG A 130 -17.89 11.31 -13.20
CA ARG A 130 -18.64 10.20 -13.81
C ARG A 130 -20.07 10.21 -13.24
N ALA A 131 -20.75 11.33 -13.43
CA ALA A 131 -22.15 11.55 -13.16
C ALA A 131 -22.82 11.96 -14.48
N THR A 132 -22.71 11.11 -15.50
CA THR A 132 -23.55 11.16 -16.70
C THR A 132 -23.62 9.75 -17.30
N ALA A 133 -24.83 9.37 -17.69
CA ALA A 133 -25.22 8.10 -18.33
C ALA A 133 -25.33 6.85 -17.42
N GLY A 134 -26.17 6.95 -16.39
CA GLY A 134 -27.10 5.84 -16.13
C GLY A 134 -28.23 5.94 -17.16
N ASP A 135 -28.01 5.40 -18.36
CA ASP A 135 -29.08 5.19 -19.33
C ASP A 135 -30.09 4.23 -18.73
N GLY A 136 -31.35 4.65 -18.76
CA GLY A 136 -32.45 3.83 -18.31
C GLY A 136 -32.54 2.53 -19.12
N LYS A 137 -32.73 1.44 -18.40
CA LYS A 137 -33.63 0.38 -18.83
C LYS A 137 -34.21 -0.34 -17.63
#